data_AF-A0A9E6WIG5-F1
#
_entry.id   AF-A0A9E6WIG5-F1
#
_cell.length_a   1.000
_cell.length_b   1.000
_cell.length_c   1.000
_cell.angle_alpha   90.00
_cell.angle_beta   90.00
_cell.angle_gamma   90.00
#
_symmetry.space_group_name_H-M   'P 1'
#
loop_
_entity.id
_entity.type
_entity.pdbx_description
1 polymer ?
#
loop_
_entity_poly.entity_id
_entity_poly.type
_entity_poly.pdbx_seq_one_letter_code
_entity_poly.pdbx_strand_id
1 'polypeptide(L)' 'MGLFRKLAGSADLVSGMAQRLGADMQDQIMSDPEAGARRFAAMVYRCAGCTDQDGCAALQAENDRLDHAPAYCRNADAF' A
#
# COMPACT_ATOMS: atom_id res chain seq x y z
N MET A 1 1.39 -20.98 -3.84
CA MET A 1 1.06 -19.53 -3.93
C MET A 1 -0.33 -19.40 -4.53
N GLY A 2 -1.28 -18.81 -3.80
CA GLY A 2 -2.65 -18.60 -4.30
C GLY A 2 -2.94 -17.11 -4.48
N LEU A 3 -3.77 -16.75 -5.45
CA LEU A 3 -4.15 -15.38 -5.77
C LEU A 3 -4.60 -14.60 -4.52
N PHE A 4 -5.47 -15.19 -3.71
CA PHE A 4 -5.98 -14.55 -2.49
C PHE A 4 -4.88 -14.24 -1.47
N ARG A 5 -3.88 -15.12 -1.32
CA ARG A 5 -2.74 -14.86 -0.43
C ARG A 5 -1.89 -13.70 -0.91
N LYS A 6 -1.67 -13.61 -2.23
CA LYS A 6 -0.94 -12.47 -2.83
C LYS A 6 -1.68 -11.16 -2.60
N LEU A 7 -3.00 -11.14 -2.82
CA LEU A 7 -3.83 -9.95 -2.59
C LEU A 7 -3.83 -9.53 -1.11
N ALA A 8 -3.95 -10.49 -0.19
CA ALA A 8 -3.88 -10.21 1.25
C ALA A 8 -2.54 -9.57 1.65
N GLY A 9 -1.41 -10.17 1.28
CA GLY A 9 -0.09 -9.58 1.57
C GLY A 9 0.14 -8.23 0.88
N SER A 10 -0.47 -8.01 -0.28
CA SER A 10 -0.44 -6.71 -0.97
C SER A 10 -1.25 -5.64 -0.22
N ALA A 11 -2.36 -6.02 0.41
CA ALA A 11 -3.14 -5.13 1.26
C ALA A 11 -2.37 -4.73 2.52
N ASP A 12 -1.69 -5.68 3.16
CA ASP A 12 -0.83 -5.40 4.33
C ASP A 12 0.30 -4.44 3.94
N LEU A 13 0.96 -4.66 2.80
CA LEU A 13 2.03 -3.78 2.31
C LEU A 13 1.54 -2.36 1.98
N VAL A 14 0.36 -2.22 1.35
CA VAL A 14 -0.20 -0.90 1.03
C VAL A 14 -0.53 -0.13 2.31
N SER A 15 -1.20 -0.78 3.26
CA SER A 15 -1.55 -0.17 4.54
C SER A 15 -0.30 0.22 5.34
N GLY A 16 0.70 -0.65 5.41
CA GLY A 16 1.95 -0.38 6.12
C GLY A 16 2.79 0.72 5.48
N MET A 17 2.76 0.85 4.16
CA MET A 17 3.41 1.95 3.43
C MET A 17 2.69 3.28 3.70
N ALA A 18 1.36 3.32 3.61
CA ALA A 18 0.58 4.51 3.93
C ALA A 18 0.87 5.03 5.34
N GLN A 19 0.91 4.12 6.33
CA GLN A 19 1.23 4.46 7.71
C GLN A 19 2.60 5.12 7.85
N ARG A 20 3.64 4.56 7.23
CA ARG A 20 5.02 5.07 7.31
C ARG A 20 5.19 6.42 6.60
N LEU A 21 4.43 6.65 5.53
CA LEU A 21 4.41 7.93 4.82
C LEU A 21 3.57 8.99 5.52
N GLY A 22 2.83 8.63 6.57
CA GLY A 22 1.85 9.51 7.21
C GLY A 22 0.68 9.86 6.28
N ALA A 23 0.39 9.01 5.29
CA ALA A 23 -0.73 9.19 4.38
C ALA A 23 -2.04 8.90 5.14
N ASP A 24 -2.96 9.86 5.10
CA ASP A 24 -4.22 9.80 5.84
C ASP A 24 -5.29 9.00 5.09
N MET A 25 -5.01 7.72 4.84
CA MET A 25 -5.95 6.84 4.16
C MET A 25 -7.19 6.55 5.01
N GLN A 26 -7.06 6.58 6.34
CA GLN A 26 -8.17 6.29 7.24
C GLN A 26 -9.23 7.38 7.16
N ASP A 27 -8.85 8.66 7.21
CA ASP A 27 -9.82 9.74 7.12
C ASP A 27 -10.43 9.84 5.71
N GLN A 28 -9.66 9.52 4.66
CA GLN A 28 -10.21 9.40 3.30
C GLN A 28 -11.26 8.29 3.18
N ILE A 29 -11.08 7.16 3.85
CA ILE A 29 -12.08 6.09 3.88
C ILE A 29 -13.29 6.49 4.72
N MET A 30 -13.10 7.14 5.87
CA MET A 30 -14.22 7.50 6.73
C MET A 30 -15.10 8.61 6.13
N SER A 31 -14.53 9.51 5.34
CA SER A 31 -15.26 10.59 4.67
C SER A 31 -16.13 10.11 3.49
N ASP A 32 -15.64 9.13 2.72
CA ASP A 32 -16.42 8.42 1.69
C ASP A 32 -16.00 6.94 1.65
N PRO A 33 -16.71 6.06 2.38
CA PRO A 33 -16.35 4.65 2.50
C PRO A 33 -16.32 3.90 1.16
N GLU A 34 -17.21 4.24 0.23
CA GLU A 34 -17.28 3.55 -1.05
C GLU A 34 -16.14 3.98 -1.99
N ALA A 35 -15.86 5.28 -2.06
CA ALA A 35 -14.72 5.79 -2.82
C ALA A 35 -13.38 5.33 -2.20
N GLY A 36 -13.26 5.38 -0.88
CA GLY A 36 -12.09 4.92 -0.14
C GLY A 36 -11.81 3.43 -0.36
N ALA A 37 -12.82 2.57 -0.24
CA ALA A 37 -12.69 1.14 -0.51
C ALA A 37 -12.26 0.86 -1.96
N ARG A 38 -12.84 1.56 -2.94
CA ARG A 38 -12.45 1.42 -4.36
C ARG A 38 -11.01 1.87 -4.60
N ARG A 39 -10.59 2.99 -4.01
CA ARG A 39 -9.20 3.50 -4.09
C ARG A 39 -8.22 2.50 -3.49
N PHE A 40 -8.51 1.99 -2.29
CA PHE A 40 -7.67 1.00 -1.62
C PHE A 40 -7.57 -0.29 -2.45
N ALA A 41 -8.69 -0.84 -2.93
CA ALA A 41 -8.68 -2.02 -3.79
C ALA A 41 -7.81 -1.82 -5.05
N ALA A 42 -7.89 -0.65 -5.70
CA ALA A 42 -7.05 -0.32 -6.84
C ALA A 42 -5.55 -0.28 -6.47
N MET A 43 -5.20 0.25 -5.29
CA MET A 43 -3.82 0.23 -4.79
C MET A 43 -3.31 -1.19 -4.53
N VAL A 44 -4.16 -2.05 -3.96
CA VAL A 44 -3.85 -3.47 -3.73
C VAL A 44 -3.58 -4.20 -5.05
N TYR A 45 -4.41 -3.99 -6.07
CA TYR A 45 -4.20 -4.62 -7.39
C TYR A 45 -2.92 -4.13 -8.06
N ARG A 46 -2.60 -2.83 -8.00
CA ARG A 46 -1.32 -2.30 -8.50
C ARG A 46 -0.13 -2.88 -7.73
N CYS A 47 -0.23 -2.97 -6.41
CA CYS A 47 0.80 -3.54 -5.57
C CYS A 47 1.01 -5.03 -5.89
N ALA A 48 -0.06 -5.81 -6.03
CA ALA A 48 -0.01 -7.24 -6.34
C ALA A 48 0.71 -7.55 -7.66
N GLY A 49 0.62 -6.63 -8.63
CA GLY A 49 1.35 -6.68 -9.90
C GLY A 49 2.70 -5.98 -9.88
N CYS A 50 3.23 -5.57 -8.73
CA CYS A 50 4.58 -5.04 -8.59
C CYS A 50 5.61 -6.18 -8.68
N THR A 51 6.74 -5.92 -9.33
CA THR A 51 7.86 -6.87 -9.46
C THR A 51 8.70 -6.98 -8.20
N ASP A 52 8.62 -6.01 -7.29
CA ASP A 52 9.44 -5.96 -6.08
C ASP A 52 8.59 -5.64 -4.82
N GLN A 53 7.77 -6.61 -4.41
CA GLN A 53 7.05 -6.51 -3.14
C GLN A 53 7.93 -6.83 -1.93
N ASP A 54 8.93 -7.70 -2.11
CA ASP A 54 9.83 -8.09 -1.04
C ASP A 54 10.72 -6.92 -0.63
N GLY A 55 11.12 -6.06 -1.59
CA GLY A 55 11.78 -4.79 -1.31
C GLY A 55 10.92 -3.84 -0.47
N CYS A 56 9.62 -3.73 -0.77
CA CYS A 56 8.70 -2.97 0.07
C CYS A 56 8.60 -3.56 1.49
N ALA A 57 8.54 -4.89 1.62
CA ALA A 57 8.48 -5.55 2.92
C ALA A 57 9.74 -5.28 3.76
N ALA A 58 10.92 -5.43 3.15
CA ALA A 58 12.20 -5.16 3.81
C ALA A 58 12.32 -3.68 4.23
N LEU A 59 12.00 -2.76 3.31
CA LEU A 59 12.01 -1.32 3.59
C LEU A 59 11.09 -0.97 4.78
N GLN A 60 9.89 -1.54 4.81
CA GLN A 60 8.95 -1.30 5.91
C GLN A 60 9.41 -1.93 7.23
N ALA A 61 10.07 -3.10 7.19
CA ALA A 61 10.60 -3.74 8.39
C ALA A 61 11.74 -2.94 9.04
N GLU A 62 12.51 -2.20 8.24
CA GLU A 62 13.67 -1.42 8.69
C GLU A 62 13.33 0.03 9.08
N ASN A 63 12.15 0.53 8.69
CA ASN A 63 11.81 1.94 8.83
C ASN A 63 10.40 2.11 9.43
N ASP A 64 10.30 2.84 10.54
CA ASP A 64 9.01 3.22 11.15
C ASP A 64 8.37 4.44 10.47
N ARG A 65 9.16 5.22 9.73
CA ARG A 65 8.71 6.40 8.98
C ARG A 65 9.48 6.54 7.67
N LEU A 66 8.81 7.03 6.65
CA LEU A 66 9.37 7.35 5.34
C LEU A 66 8.91 8.75 4.93
N ASP A 67 9.81 9.53 4.33
CA ASP A 67 9.44 10.84 3.76
C ASP A 67 8.87 10.69 2.34
N HIS A 68 9.29 9.64 1.63
CA HIS A 68 8.86 9.34 0.26
C HIS A 68 8.68 7.84 0.05
N ALA A 69 7.73 7.47 -0.81
CA ALA A 69 7.62 6.10 -1.29
C ALA A 69 8.89 5.74 -2.10
N PRO A 70 9.33 4.47 -2.09
CA PRO A 70 10.47 4.09 -2.92
C PRO A 70 10.14 4.27 -4.39
N ALA A 71 11.15 4.60 -5.21
CA ALA A 71 10.96 4.94 -6.62
C ALA A 71 10.28 3.83 -7.47
N TYR A 72 10.36 2.57 -7.02
CA TYR A 72 9.71 1.44 -7.68
C TYR A 72 8.26 1.21 -7.23
N CYS A 73 7.75 1.97 -6.25
CA CYS A 73 6.40 1.79 -5.73
C CYS A 73 5.34 2.20 -6.75
N ARG A 74 4.56 1.23 -7.23
CA ARG A 74 3.43 1.47 -8.16
C ARG A 74 2.26 2.28 -7.58
N ASN A 75 2.34 2.65 -6.30
CA ASN A 75 1.35 3.46 -5.60
C ASN A 75 1.91 4.80 -5.12
N ALA A 76 3.13 5.20 -5.54
CA ALA A 76 3.76 6.44 -5.07
C ALA A 76 2.84 7.67 -5.23
N ASP A 77 2.21 7.84 -6.39
CA ASP A 77 1.29 8.96 -6.66
C ASP A 77 -0.12 8.79 -6.03
N ALA A 78 -0.36 7.66 -5.38
CA ALA A 78 -1.67 7.31 -4.80
C ALA A 78 -1.71 7.37 -3.27
N PHE A 79 -0.57 7.58 -2.61
CA PHE A 79 -0.49 7.91 -1.18
C PHE A 79 -0.68 9.41 -0.99
#